data_AF-A0A4Y9SZI7-F1
#
_entry.id   AF-A0A4Y9SZI7-F1
#
_cell.length_a   1.000
_cell.length_b   1.000
_cell.length_c   1.000
_cell.angle_alpha   90.00
_cell.angle_beta   90.00
_cell.angle_gamma   90.00
#
_symmetry.space_group_name_H-M   'P 1'
#
loop_
_entity.id
_entity.type
_entity.pdbx_description
1 polymer ?
#
loop_
_entity_poly.entity_id
_entity_poly.type
_entity_poly.pdbx_seq_one_letter_code
_entity_poly.pdbx_strand_id
1 'polypeptide(L)' 'MQTYLPEGIAAFRAYATAAAEEHESAHELAQCAKIEKYDLLASDLFARVNEAHAKTIAAFKAVERFKS' A
#
# COMPACT_ATOMS: atom_id res chain seq x y z
N MET A 1 5.92 20.50 20.38
CA MET A 1 6.41 19.17 19.92
C MET A 1 5.23 18.23 20.13
N GLN A 2 4.47 17.95 19.07
CA GLN A 2 3.26 17.12 19.20
C GLN A 2 3.72 15.70 19.55
N THR A 3 3.59 15.38 20.83
CA THR A 3 3.74 14.03 21.34
C THR A 3 2.85 13.14 20.49
N TYR A 4 3.44 12.23 19.75
CA TYR A 4 2.74 11.25 18.93
C TYR A 4 1.65 10.60 19.77
N LEU A 5 0.40 11.05 19.59
CA LEU A 5 -0.76 10.45 20.25
C LEU A 5 -0.71 8.94 19.93
N PRO A 6 -0.96 8.05 20.91
CA PRO A 6 -0.95 6.60 20.67
C PRO A 6 -1.76 6.20 19.43
N GLU A 7 -2.85 6.92 19.17
CA GLU A 7 -3.71 6.83 18.00
C GLU A 7 -2.98 7.17 16.68
N GLY A 8 -2.17 8.23 16.67
CA GLY A 8 -1.34 8.61 15.52
C GLY A 8 -0.21 7.61 15.23
N ILE A 9 0.38 7.02 16.28
CA ILE A 9 1.37 5.94 16.13
C ILE A 9 0.73 4.70 15.52
N ALA A 10 -0.47 4.33 16.00
CA ALA A 10 -1.23 3.21 15.47
C ALA A 10 -1.61 3.44 13.99
N ALA A 11 -2.06 4.64 13.64
CA ALA A 11 -2.38 5.02 12.27
C ALA A 11 -1.13 4.96 11.37
N PHE A 12 0.02 5.45 11.84
CA PHE A 12 1.27 5.38 11.09
C PHE A 12 1.75 3.94 10.87
N ARG A 13 1.62 3.07 11.89
CA ARG A 13 1.94 1.65 11.75
C ARG A 13 1.03 0.96 10.74
N ALA A 14 -0.27 1.23 10.80
CA ALA A 14 -1.24 0.69 9.83
C ALA A 14 -0.91 1.14 8.39
N TYR A 15 -0.52 2.41 8.22
CA TYR A 15 -0.04 2.91 6.93
C TYR A 15 1.25 2.23 6.48
N ALA A 16 2.24 2.06 7.36
CA ALA A 16 3.50 1.41 7.04
C ALA A 16 3.30 -0.06 6.60
N THR A 17 2.39 -0.78 7.25
CA THR A 17 2.00 -2.14 6.84
C THR A 17 1.34 -2.14 5.47
N ALA A 18 0.35 -1.27 5.24
CA ALA A 18 -0.33 -1.17 3.95
C ALA A 18 0.64 -0.80 2.81
N ALA A 19 1.56 0.14 3.05
CA ALA A 19 2.56 0.54 2.07
C ALA A 19 3.56 -0.59 1.74
N ALA A 20 3.88 -1.46 2.71
CA ALA A 20 4.72 -2.63 2.47
C ALA A 20 4.01 -3.66 1.58
N GLU A 21 2.73 -3.94 1.84
CA GLU A 21 1.90 -4.84 1.03
C GLU A 21 1.72 -4.34 -0.41
N GLU A 22 1.52 -3.03 -0.58
CA GLU A 22 1.48 -2.39 -1.89
C GLU A 22 2.81 -2.52 -2.62
N HIS A 23 3.93 -2.29 -1.92
CA HIS A 23 5.26 -2.39 -2.52
C HIS A 23 5.58 -3.83 -2.96
N GLU A 24 5.22 -4.83 -2.16
CA GLU A 24 5.38 -6.24 -2.50
C GLU A 24 4.56 -6.61 -3.75
N SER A 25 3.29 -6.20 -3.79
CA SER A 25 2.40 -6.47 -4.93
C SER A 25 2.89 -5.76 -6.21
N ALA A 26 3.37 -4.52 -6.09
CA ALA A 26 3.95 -3.78 -7.21
C ALA A 26 5.26 -4.40 -7.70
N HIS A 27 6.07 -4.95 -6.79
CA HIS A 27 7.28 -5.68 -7.12
C HIS A 27 6.97 -6.97 -7.89
N GLU A 28 5.97 -7.73 -7.44
CA GLU A 28 5.47 -8.93 -8.13
C GLU A 28 5.02 -8.58 -9.57
N LEU A 29 4.23 -7.51 -9.74
CA LEU A 29 3.82 -7.02 -11.06
C LEU A 29 5.02 -6.63 -11.94
N ALA A 30 6.01 -5.92 -11.38
CA ALA A 30 7.20 -5.50 -12.12
C ALA A 30 8.09 -6.69 -12.55
N GLN A 31 8.11 -7.77 -11.77
CA GLN A 31 8.77 -9.01 -12.17
C GLN A 31 7.99 -9.75 -13.25
N CYS A 32 6.65 -9.80 -13.15
CA CYS A 32 5.80 -10.40 -14.17
C CYS A 32 5.86 -9.65 -15.52
N ALA A 33 5.91 -8.32 -15.52
CA ALA A 33 6.05 -7.53 -16.74
C ALA A 33 7.38 -7.78 -17.50
N LYS A 34 8.43 -8.24 -16.81
CA LYS A 34 9.72 -8.62 -17.43
C LYS A 34 9.69 -10.01 -18.07
N ILE A 35 8.69 -10.83 -17.76
CA ILE A 35 8.50 -12.17 -18.27
C ILE A 35 7.26 -12.09 -19.17
N GLU A 36 7.43 -11.87 -20.48
CA GLU A 36 6.39 -11.67 -21.53
C GLU A 36 5.33 -12.80 -21.67
N LYS A 37 5.02 -13.59 -20.64
CA LYS A 37 4.32 -14.87 -20.73
C LYS A 37 3.03 -14.98 -19.91
N TYR A 38 2.56 -13.91 -19.27
CA TYR A 38 1.46 -13.99 -18.31
C TYR A 38 0.33 -12.97 -18.54
N ASP A 39 -0.18 -12.88 -19.77
CA ASP A 39 -1.35 -12.02 -20.07
C ASP A 39 -2.58 -12.34 -19.21
N LEU A 40 -2.76 -13.59 -18.78
CA LEU A 40 -3.86 -14.02 -17.91
C LEU A 40 -3.57 -13.85 -16.40
N LEU A 41 -2.30 -13.76 -15.98
CA LEU A 41 -1.91 -13.53 -14.58
C LEU A 41 -1.80 -12.02 -14.27
N ALA A 42 -1.59 -11.20 -15.30
CA ALA A 42 -1.41 -9.77 -15.17
C ALA A 42 -2.69 -9.06 -14.67
N SER A 43 -3.88 -9.45 -15.13
CA SER A 43 -5.14 -8.81 -14.70
C SER A 43 -5.40 -8.95 -13.20
N ASP A 44 -5.16 -10.15 -12.65
CA ASP A 44 -5.36 -10.43 -11.24
C ASP A 44 -4.30 -9.73 -10.39
N LEU A 45 -3.06 -9.65 -10.88
CA LEU A 45 -2.00 -8.86 -10.26
C LEU A 45 -2.31 -7.36 -10.25
N PHE A 46 -2.82 -6.81 -11.35
CA PHE A 46 -3.28 -5.43 -11.41
C PHE A 46 -4.44 -5.17 -10.44
N ALA A 47 -5.38 -6.11 -10.31
CA ALA A 47 -6.46 -6.00 -9.33
C ALA A 47 -5.92 -5.98 -7.89
N ARG A 48 -4.98 -6.88 -7.55
CA ARG A 48 -4.33 -6.95 -6.23
C ARG A 48 -3.55 -5.66 -5.92
N VAL A 49 -2.78 -5.14 -6.88
CA VAL A 49 -2.04 -3.88 -6.73
C VAL A 49 -2.99 -2.69 -6.51
N ASN A 50 -4.08 -2.61 -7.28
CA ASN A 50 -5.07 -1.55 -7.10
C ASN A 50 -5.78 -1.62 -5.75
N GLU A 51 -6.10 -2.83 -5.28
CA GLU A 51 -6.70 -3.02 -3.95
C GLU A 51 -5.72 -2.62 -2.83
N ALA A 52 -4.45 -3.01 -2.95
CA ALA A 52 -3.40 -2.63 -2.00
C ALA A 52 -3.21 -1.10 -1.98
N HIS A 53 -3.14 -0.46 -3.15
CA HIS A 53 -3.05 0.99 -3.27
C HIS A 53 -4.24 1.72 -2.62
N ALA A 54 -5.47 1.21 -2.81
CA ALA A 54 -6.66 1.79 -2.17
C ALA A 54 -6.58 1.72 -0.64
N LYS A 55 -6.06 0.61 -0.08
CA LYS A 55 -5.83 0.45 1.37
C LYS A 55 -4.77 1.43 1.87
N THR A 56 -3.68 1.61 1.13
CA THR A 56 -2.63 2.57 1.47
C THR A 56 -3.16 4.01 1.46
N ILE A 57 -3.95 4.41 0.45
CA ILE A 57 -4.58 5.75 0.41
C ILE A 57 -5.51 5.94 1.61
N ALA A 58 -6.32 4.95 1.96
CA ALA A 58 -7.23 5.03 3.10
C ALA A 58 -6.45 5.19 4.42
N ALA A 59 -5.37 4.43 4.60
CA ALA A 59 -4.48 4.53 5.76
C ALA A 59 -3.74 5.87 5.79
N PHE A 60 -3.28 6.38 4.64
CA PHE A 60 -2.62 7.68 4.53
C PHE A 60 -3.54 8.82 4.94
N LYS A 61 -4.80 8.82 4.50
CA LYS A 61 -5.80 9.81 4.92
C LYS A 61 -6.04 9.78 6.44
N ALA A 62 -5.94 8.62 7.07
CA ALA A 62 -6.03 8.51 8.52
C ALA A 62 -4.81 9.15 9.21
N VAL A 63 -3.61 9.00 8.64
CA VAL A 63 -2.38 9.64 9.12
C VAL A 63 -2.41 11.16 8.90
N GLU A 64 -2.95 11.65 7.77
CA GLU A 64 -3.05 13.09 7.49
C GLU A 64 -3.90 13.86 8.52
N ARG A 65 -4.87 13.20 9.17
CA ARG A 65 -5.65 13.81 10.27
C ARG A 65 -4.80 14.18 11.49
N PHE A 66 -3.59 13.63 11.58
CA PHE A 66 -2.61 13.94 12.64
C PHE A 66 -1.49 14.86 12.17
N LYS A 67 -1.47 15.27 10.88
CA LYS A 67 -0.61 16.34 10.38
C LYS A 67 -1.27 17.68 10.76
N SER A 68 -0.85 18.24 11.89
CA SER A 68 -1.19 19.61 12.30
C SER A 68 -0.34 20.65 11.60
#